data_AF-A0A7K6XP50-F1
#
_entry.id   AF-A0A7K6XP50-F1
#
_cell.length_a   1.000
_cell.length_b   1.000
_cell.length_c   1.000
_cell.angle_alpha   90.00
_cell.angle_beta   90.00
_cell.angle_gamma   90.00
#
_symmetry.space_group_name_H-M   'P 1'
#
loop_
_entity.id
_entity.type
_entity.pdbx_description
1 polymer ?
#
loop_
_entity_poly.entity_id
_entity_poly.type
_entity_poly.pdbx_seq_one_letter_code
_entity_poly.pdbx_strand_id
1 'polypeptide(L)'
;RAGRCQPGVCFRLFSRLRFENMLEFQTPELLRMPLQELCLHTKLLAPINCPVVDFLMKAPDPPPALIVKNALQMLKTIDAMDPWEDLTELGYHLTELPVEPHLGKMVLCAVVLKCLDPVLTIACALAYRDPFVLPSLASQKRAAMLCRKRFTAGTFSDHMVLLRAFQAWQKARSDGWERAFCEKNFLSQATMQIIVGMRTQLLGQLRASG
;
A
#
# COMPACT_ATOMS: atom_id res chain seq x y z
N ARG A 1 -13.35 -23.70 -13.56
CA ARG A 1 -12.82 -23.04 -14.79
C ARG A 1 -12.35 -24.04 -15.86
N ALA A 2 -11.94 -25.26 -15.53
CA ALA A 2 -11.43 -26.24 -16.51
C ALA A 2 -12.51 -26.90 -17.41
N GLY A 3 -13.81 -26.71 -17.13
CA GLY A 3 -14.91 -27.33 -17.88
C GLY A 3 -15.64 -26.39 -18.84
N ARG A 4 -15.02 -25.30 -19.32
CA ARG A 4 -15.72 -24.31 -20.17
C ARG A 4 -16.01 -24.79 -21.59
N CYS A 5 -15.19 -25.67 -22.14
CA CYS A 5 -15.30 -26.11 -23.55
C CYS A 5 -15.55 -27.62 -23.68
N GLN A 6 -15.03 -28.41 -22.75
CA GLN A 6 -15.09 -29.87 -22.74
C GLN A 6 -14.80 -30.39 -21.32
N PRO A 7 -15.01 -31.68 -21.01
CA PRO A 7 -14.61 -32.26 -19.73
C PRO A 7 -13.13 -31.96 -19.42
N GLY A 8 -12.85 -31.46 -18.22
CA GLY A 8 -11.52 -31.02 -17.83
C GLY A 8 -11.14 -31.48 -16.43
N VAL A 9 -9.85 -31.41 -16.11
CA VAL A 9 -9.28 -31.84 -14.84
C VAL A 9 -8.87 -30.62 -14.01
N CYS A 10 -9.08 -30.68 -12.70
CA CYS A 10 -8.64 -29.65 -11.76
C CYS A 10 -7.66 -30.26 -10.74
N PHE A 11 -6.39 -29.86 -10.83
CA PHE A 11 -5.36 -30.26 -9.87
C PHE A 11 -5.40 -29.34 -8.65
N ARG A 12 -5.62 -29.93 -7.48
CA ARG A 12 -5.63 -29.22 -6.19
C ARG A 12 -4.33 -29.51 -5.45
N LEU A 13 -3.50 -28.49 -5.24
CA LEU A 13 -2.19 -28.60 -4.60
C LEU A 13 -2.28 -28.57 -3.05
N PHE A 14 -3.19 -29.37 -2.50
CA PHE A 14 -3.39 -29.53 -1.06
C PHE A 14 -3.97 -30.92 -0.75
N SER A 15 -3.72 -31.43 0.46
CA SER A 15 -4.23 -32.73 0.90
C SER A 15 -5.74 -32.70 1.15
N ARG A 16 -6.37 -33.89 1.18
CA ARG A 16 -7.79 -34.03 1.55
C ARG A 16 -8.06 -33.55 2.97
N LEU A 17 -7.18 -33.90 3.91
CA LEU A 17 -7.26 -33.39 5.29
C LEU A 17 -7.29 -31.86 5.34
N ARG A 18 -6.43 -31.19 4.55
CA ARG A 18 -6.44 -29.72 4.50
C ARG A 18 -7.75 -29.20 3.93
N PHE A 19 -8.28 -29.82 2.87
CA PHE A 19 -9.55 -29.44 2.24
C PHE A 19 -10.73 -29.55 3.22
N GLU A 20 -10.81 -30.64 3.98
CA GLU A 20 -11.88 -30.87 4.98
C GLU A 20 -11.86 -29.86 6.13
N ASN A 21 -10.70 -29.24 6.38
CA ASN A 21 -10.53 -28.22 7.42
C ASN A 21 -10.51 -26.77 6.85
N MET A 22 -10.76 -26.57 5.55
CA MET A 22 -10.87 -25.22 5.01
C MET A 22 -12.21 -24.59 5.41
N LEU A 23 -12.21 -23.29 5.69
CA LEU A 23 -13.45 -22.53 5.80
C LEU A 23 -14.22 -22.61 4.48
N GLU A 24 -15.53 -22.74 4.57
CA GLU A 24 -16.42 -22.79 3.41
C GLU A 24 -16.34 -21.49 2.59
N PHE A 25 -16.24 -20.36 3.28
CA PHE A 25 -16.12 -19.03 2.69
C PHE A 25 -14.91 -18.28 3.25
N GLN A 26 -14.36 -17.37 2.45
CA GLN A 26 -13.35 -16.45 2.91
C GLN A 26 -13.98 -15.38 3.80
N THR A 27 -13.27 -14.97 4.85
CA THR A 27 -13.68 -13.83 5.67
C THR A 27 -13.80 -12.56 4.81
N PRO A 28 -14.91 -11.80 4.93
CA PRO A 28 -15.11 -10.56 4.20
C PRO A 28 -13.95 -9.58 4.35
N GLU A 29 -13.69 -8.81 3.30
CA GLU A 29 -12.61 -7.82 3.25
C GLU A 29 -12.78 -6.72 4.30
N LEU A 30 -14.02 -6.28 4.53
CA LEU A 30 -14.41 -5.30 5.55
C LEU A 30 -13.95 -5.68 6.97
N LEU A 31 -13.77 -6.97 7.25
CA LEU A 31 -13.34 -7.48 8.55
C LEU A 31 -11.82 -7.66 8.66
N ARG A 32 -11.07 -7.46 7.57
CA ARG A 32 -9.63 -7.77 7.49
C ARG A 32 -8.75 -6.60 7.05
N MET A 33 -9.29 -5.63 6.32
CA MET A 33 -8.53 -4.47 5.83
C MET A 33 -8.52 -3.34 6.88
N PRO A 34 -7.51 -2.46 6.85
CA PRO A 34 -7.57 -1.15 7.50
C PRO A 34 -8.79 -0.34 7.01
N LEU A 35 -9.45 0.40 7.91
CA LEU A 35 -10.73 1.07 7.62
C LEU A 35 -10.61 2.59 7.39
N GLN A 36 -9.42 3.17 7.41
CA GLN A 36 -9.22 4.63 7.34
C GLN A 36 -9.79 5.21 6.05
N GLU A 37 -9.42 4.62 4.91
CA GLU A 37 -9.94 5.04 3.60
C GLU A 37 -11.46 4.85 3.53
N LEU A 38 -11.96 3.71 4.01
CA LEU A 38 -13.41 3.43 4.05
C LEU A 38 -14.15 4.44 4.94
N CYS A 39 -13.59 4.84 6.08
CA CYS A 39 -14.20 5.82 6.98
C CYS A 39 -14.30 7.20 6.31
N LEU A 40 -13.28 7.64 5.56
CA LEU A 40 -13.35 8.88 4.78
C LEU A 40 -14.48 8.83 3.75
N HIS A 41 -14.52 7.78 2.93
CA HIS A 41 -15.57 7.61 1.92
C HIS A 41 -16.96 7.44 2.54
N THR A 42 -17.04 6.75 3.68
CA THR A 42 -18.30 6.61 4.42
C THR A 42 -18.80 7.97 4.86
N LYS A 43 -17.94 8.85 5.39
CA LYS A 43 -18.38 10.19 5.78
C LYS A 43 -18.87 11.03 4.59
N LEU A 44 -18.25 10.86 3.42
CA LEU A 44 -18.68 11.56 2.18
C LEU A 44 -20.07 11.12 1.70
N LEU A 45 -20.43 9.84 1.91
CA LEU A 45 -21.64 9.22 1.35
C LEU A 45 -22.77 9.03 2.37
N ALA A 46 -22.46 8.99 3.65
CA ALA A 46 -23.44 8.77 4.70
C ALA A 46 -24.41 9.96 4.81
N PRO A 47 -25.66 9.72 5.25
CA PRO A 47 -26.60 10.81 5.52
C PRO A 47 -26.02 11.84 6.50
N ILE A 48 -26.44 13.09 6.34
CA ILE A 48 -26.07 14.18 7.26
C ILE A 48 -26.39 13.77 8.70
N ASN A 49 -25.47 14.05 9.64
CA ASN A 49 -25.55 13.69 11.05
C ASN A 49 -25.55 12.18 11.36
N CYS A 50 -25.16 11.31 10.41
CA CYS A 50 -24.94 9.89 10.70
C CYS A 50 -23.47 9.65 11.10
N PRO A 51 -23.19 9.15 12.31
CA PRO A 51 -21.84 8.72 12.68
C PRO A 51 -21.34 7.60 11.77
N VAL A 52 -20.04 7.58 11.47
CA VAL A 52 -19.43 6.58 10.57
C VAL A 52 -19.61 5.17 11.13
N VAL A 53 -19.48 5.00 12.45
CA VAL A 53 -19.70 3.72 13.13
C VAL A 53 -21.12 3.20 12.86
N ASP A 54 -22.13 4.03 13.07
CA ASP A 54 -23.54 3.65 12.92
C ASP A 54 -23.89 3.30 11.47
N PHE A 55 -23.24 3.95 10.51
CA PHE A 55 -23.37 3.58 9.10
C PHE A 55 -22.78 2.20 8.82
N LEU A 56 -21.53 1.95 9.25
CA LEU A 56 -20.84 0.68 9.02
C LEU A 56 -21.48 -0.50 9.77
N MET A 57 -22.17 -0.25 10.88
CA MET A 57 -22.93 -1.30 11.59
C MET A 57 -24.12 -1.84 10.78
N LYS A 58 -24.52 -1.17 9.70
CA LYS A 58 -25.60 -1.64 8.81
C LYS A 58 -25.12 -2.61 7.72
N ALA A 59 -23.81 -2.87 7.62
CA ALA A 59 -23.28 -3.85 6.67
C ALA A 59 -23.76 -5.27 7.03
N PRO A 60 -23.84 -6.21 6.05
CA PRO A 60 -24.23 -7.61 6.33
C PRO A 60 -23.35 -8.27 7.40
N ASP A 61 -22.05 -8.02 7.32
CA ASP A 61 -21.05 -8.42 8.31
C ASP A 61 -20.33 -7.16 8.82
N PRO A 62 -20.82 -6.51 9.87
CA PRO A 62 -20.28 -5.25 10.34
C PRO A 62 -18.90 -5.43 11.00
N PRO A 63 -17.95 -4.48 10.78
CA PRO A 63 -16.65 -4.53 11.45
C PRO A 63 -16.80 -4.26 12.96
N PRO A 64 -15.88 -4.73 13.81
CA PRO A 64 -15.93 -4.40 15.23
C PRO A 64 -15.85 -2.89 15.45
N ALA A 65 -16.76 -2.32 16.24
CA ALA A 65 -16.86 -0.87 16.46
C ALA A 65 -15.55 -0.24 16.97
N LEU A 66 -14.75 -0.98 17.75
CA LEU A 66 -13.43 -0.53 18.21
C LEU A 66 -12.46 -0.28 17.03
N ILE A 67 -12.48 -1.12 16.00
CA ILE A 67 -11.62 -0.98 14.82
C ILE A 67 -12.01 0.27 14.03
N VAL A 68 -13.32 0.53 13.89
CA VAL A 68 -13.82 1.76 13.26
C VAL A 68 -13.39 2.99 14.05
N LYS A 69 -13.56 2.98 15.38
CA LYS A 69 -13.13 4.08 16.26
C LYS A 69 -11.63 4.35 16.18
N ASN A 70 -10.80 3.31 16.11
CA ASN A 70 -9.35 3.46 15.93
C ASN A 70 -9.00 4.10 14.58
N ALA A 71 -9.70 3.72 13.51
CA ALA A 71 -9.53 4.34 12.20
C ALA A 71 -9.94 5.83 12.22
N LEU A 72 -11.08 6.17 12.82
CA LEU A 72 -11.52 7.56 13.01
C LEU A 72 -10.53 8.37 13.84
N GLN A 73 -10.01 7.80 14.93
CA GLN A 73 -9.01 8.45 15.76
C GLN A 73 -7.72 8.75 14.96
N MET A 74 -7.28 7.83 14.12
CA MET A 74 -6.14 8.06 13.25
C MET A 74 -6.41 9.19 12.25
N LEU A 75 -7.60 9.22 11.62
CA LEU A 75 -7.99 10.27 10.69
C LEU A 75 -8.03 11.65 11.36
N LYS A 76 -8.51 11.72 12.60
CA LYS A 76 -8.46 12.94 13.43
C LYS A 76 -7.02 13.35 13.74
N THR A 77 -6.15 12.40 14.10
CA THR A 77 -4.72 12.66 14.36
C THR A 77 -3.98 13.19 13.14
N ILE A 78 -4.41 12.81 11.92
CA ILE A 78 -3.85 13.36 10.68
C ILE A 78 -4.64 14.54 10.13
N ASP A 79 -5.53 15.14 10.91
CA ASP A 79 -6.36 16.30 10.54
C ASP A 79 -7.21 16.07 9.26
N ALA A 80 -7.47 14.82 8.90
CA ALA A 80 -8.35 14.48 7.79
C ALA A 80 -9.84 14.59 8.20
N MET A 81 -10.10 14.45 9.49
CA MET A 81 -11.40 14.71 10.11
C MET A 81 -11.22 15.62 11.31
N ASP A 82 -12.25 16.41 11.60
CA ASP A 82 -12.31 17.22 12.82
C ASP A 82 -12.78 16.38 14.04
N PRO A 83 -12.82 16.96 15.25
CA PRO A 83 -13.31 16.25 16.44
C PRO A 83 -14.74 15.71 16.31
N TRP A 84 -15.58 16.34 15.49
CA TRP A 84 -16.99 16.01 15.24
C TRP A 84 -17.20 15.00 14.10
N GLU A 85 -16.11 14.44 13.55
CA GLU A 85 -16.13 13.50 12.43
C GLU A 85 -16.55 14.14 11.10
N ASP A 86 -16.41 15.45 10.95
CA ASP A 86 -16.57 16.13 9.67
C ASP A 86 -15.25 16.14 8.89
N LEU A 87 -15.33 15.99 7.56
CA LEU A 87 -14.15 16.05 6.70
C LEU A 87 -13.60 17.48 6.70
N THR A 88 -12.29 17.59 6.90
CA THR A 88 -11.57 18.84 6.65
C THR A 88 -11.24 18.98 5.16
N GLU A 89 -10.77 20.14 4.72
CA GLU A 89 -10.24 20.33 3.35
C GLU A 89 -9.15 19.31 3.01
N LEU A 90 -8.27 19.02 3.98
CA LEU A 90 -7.28 17.94 3.83
C LEU A 90 -7.97 16.59 3.65
N GLY A 91 -9.00 16.30 4.44
CA GLY A 91 -9.80 15.08 4.32
C GLY A 91 -10.38 14.88 2.93
N TYR A 92 -10.96 15.94 2.34
CA TYR A 92 -11.47 15.91 0.96
C TYR A 92 -10.39 15.56 -0.05
N HIS A 93 -9.24 16.24 -0.01
CA HIS A 93 -8.12 15.89 -0.90
C HIS A 93 -7.62 14.46 -0.71
N LEU A 94 -7.59 13.95 0.52
CA LEU A 94 -7.17 12.57 0.79
C LEU A 94 -8.14 11.53 0.20
N THR A 95 -9.41 11.85 0.01
CA THR A 95 -10.38 10.95 -0.62
C THR A 95 -10.12 10.75 -2.12
N GLU A 96 -9.41 11.68 -2.77
CA GLU A 96 -9.11 11.62 -4.20
C GLU A 96 -7.82 10.84 -4.51
N LEU A 97 -6.99 10.57 -3.50
CA LEU A 97 -5.68 9.94 -3.70
C LEU A 97 -5.78 8.41 -3.61
N PRO A 98 -5.21 7.65 -4.56
CA PRO A 98 -5.28 6.18 -4.58
C PRO A 98 -4.22 5.54 -3.64
N VAL A 99 -4.11 6.04 -2.41
CA VAL A 99 -3.18 5.56 -1.38
C VAL A 99 -3.81 5.73 0.00
N GLU A 100 -3.30 5.01 1.00
CA GLU A 100 -3.77 5.16 2.37
C GLU A 100 -3.65 6.62 2.87
N PRO A 101 -4.60 7.12 3.68
CA PRO A 101 -4.67 8.55 4.03
C PRO A 101 -3.39 9.15 4.65
N HIS A 102 -2.64 8.37 5.43
CA HIS A 102 -1.37 8.85 6.00
C HIS A 102 -0.28 9.06 4.93
N LEU A 103 -0.22 8.18 3.92
CA LEU A 103 0.71 8.32 2.79
C LEU A 103 0.25 9.47 1.89
N GLY A 104 -1.06 9.64 1.70
CA GLY A 104 -1.63 10.81 1.03
C GLY A 104 -1.20 12.11 1.70
N LYS A 105 -1.34 12.21 3.04
CA LYS A 105 -0.90 13.40 3.80
C LYS A 105 0.60 13.63 3.65
N MET A 106 1.40 12.56 3.73
CA MET A 106 2.85 12.64 3.52
C MET A 106 3.20 13.25 2.16
N VAL A 107 2.50 12.84 1.10
CA VAL A 107 2.70 13.34 -0.26
C VAL A 107 2.23 14.79 -0.42
N LEU A 108 1.05 15.15 0.10
CA LEU A 108 0.55 16.53 0.07
C LEU A 108 1.48 17.49 0.82
N CYS A 109 1.96 17.10 2.01
CA CYS A 109 2.98 17.87 2.74
C CYS A 109 4.26 18.04 1.93
N ALA A 110 4.68 17.02 1.16
CA ALA A 110 5.88 17.11 0.33
C ALA A 110 5.74 18.06 -0.85
N VAL A 111 4.53 18.29 -1.36
CA VAL A 111 4.25 19.35 -2.35
C VAL A 111 4.55 20.71 -1.73
N VAL A 112 3.98 20.99 -0.54
CA VAL A 112 4.16 22.26 0.19
C VAL A 112 5.63 22.49 0.55
N LEU A 113 6.31 21.44 1.01
CA LEU A 113 7.74 21.47 1.39
C LEU A 113 8.70 21.37 0.21
N LYS A 114 8.20 21.31 -1.03
CA LYS A 114 8.98 21.23 -2.28
C LYS A 114 9.95 20.04 -2.34
N CYS A 115 9.57 18.91 -1.75
CA CYS A 115 10.35 17.67 -1.74
C CYS A 115 9.56 16.47 -2.31
N LEU A 116 8.67 16.73 -3.28
CA LEU A 116 7.74 15.75 -3.82
C LEU A 116 8.42 14.51 -4.42
N ASP A 117 9.41 14.66 -5.29
CA ASP A 117 9.99 13.52 -6.03
C ASP A 117 10.51 12.36 -5.14
N PRO A 118 11.35 12.62 -4.11
CA PRO A 118 11.80 11.57 -3.20
C PRO A 118 10.65 11.00 -2.34
N VAL A 119 9.77 11.86 -1.83
CA VAL A 119 8.65 11.43 -0.98
C VAL A 119 7.64 10.58 -1.76
N LEU A 120 7.38 10.92 -3.02
CA LEU A 120 6.53 10.15 -3.92
C LEU A 120 7.09 8.72 -4.12
N THR A 121 8.42 8.57 -4.23
CA THR A 121 9.05 7.24 -4.31
C THR A 121 8.82 6.45 -3.03
N ILE A 122 9.04 7.10 -1.89
CA ILE A 122 8.89 6.48 -0.57
C ILE A 122 7.42 6.07 -0.36
N ALA A 123 6.46 6.95 -0.63
CA ALA A 123 5.03 6.68 -0.50
C ALA A 123 4.62 5.46 -1.33
N CYS A 124 4.99 5.41 -2.61
CA CYS A 124 4.63 4.29 -3.48
C CYS A 124 5.31 2.97 -3.08
N ALA A 125 6.54 3.01 -2.56
CA ALA A 125 7.22 1.82 -2.05
C ALA A 125 6.55 1.27 -0.78
N LEU A 126 6.12 2.17 0.13
CA LEU A 126 5.39 1.80 1.34
C LEU A 126 3.97 1.28 1.04
N ALA A 127 3.27 1.91 0.08
CA ALA A 127 1.90 1.56 -0.28
C ALA A 127 1.76 0.19 -0.95
N TYR A 128 2.83 -0.32 -1.58
CA TYR A 128 2.79 -1.61 -2.27
C TYR A 128 3.53 -2.71 -1.51
N ARG A 129 4.87 -2.72 -1.60
CA ARG A 129 5.72 -3.74 -1.00
C ARG A 129 7.18 -3.33 -1.05
N ASP A 130 7.93 -3.75 -0.03
CA ASP A 130 9.41 -3.70 -0.02
C ASP A 130 9.99 -4.41 -1.28
N PRO A 131 10.78 -3.70 -2.12
CA PRO A 131 11.40 -4.28 -3.31
C PRO A 131 12.56 -5.23 -3.01
N PHE A 132 13.12 -5.24 -1.80
CA PHE A 132 14.18 -6.17 -1.41
C PHE A 132 13.63 -7.59 -1.24
N VAL A 133 14.25 -8.54 -1.93
CA VAL A 133 13.91 -9.95 -1.90
C VAL A 133 14.84 -10.66 -0.92
N LEU A 134 14.25 -11.40 0.02
CA LEU A 134 15.00 -12.30 0.88
C LEU A 134 15.26 -13.61 0.12
N PRO A 135 16.52 -13.98 -0.17
CA PRO A 135 16.82 -15.20 -0.88
C PRO A 135 16.49 -16.43 -0.03
N SER A 136 16.02 -17.51 -0.69
CA SER A 136 15.70 -18.78 -0.04
C SER A 136 16.95 -19.52 0.45
N LEU A 137 18.04 -19.42 -0.31
CA LEU A 137 19.34 -19.99 0.03
C LEU A 137 19.97 -19.25 1.22
N ALA A 138 20.21 -19.95 2.32
CA ALA A 138 20.78 -19.38 3.54
C ALA A 138 22.15 -18.71 3.29
N SER A 139 22.96 -19.25 2.37
CA SER A 139 24.26 -18.70 1.98
C SER A 139 24.17 -17.28 1.40
N GLN A 140 23.04 -16.93 0.78
CA GLN A 140 22.83 -15.63 0.14
C GLN A 140 22.23 -14.58 1.09
N LYS A 141 21.67 -14.97 2.24
CA LYS A 141 21.03 -14.04 3.19
C LYS A 141 22.00 -12.96 3.69
N ARG A 142 23.25 -13.34 4.01
CA ARG A 142 24.29 -12.38 4.44
C ARG A 142 24.65 -11.40 3.31
N ALA A 143 24.74 -11.88 2.07
CA ALA A 143 25.00 -11.04 0.91
C ALA A 143 23.85 -10.05 0.66
N ALA A 144 22.59 -10.49 0.77
CA ALA A 144 21.41 -9.63 0.63
C ALA A 144 21.38 -8.53 1.69
N MET A 145 21.65 -8.86 2.96
CA MET A 145 21.75 -7.88 4.04
C MET A 145 22.86 -6.85 3.78
N LEU A 146 24.04 -7.28 3.32
CA LEU A 146 25.13 -6.37 2.97
C LEU A 146 24.79 -5.47 1.78
N CYS A 147 24.08 -6.00 0.78
CA CYS A 147 23.60 -5.20 -0.36
C CYS A 147 22.63 -4.11 0.09
N ARG A 148 21.61 -4.46 0.90
CA ARG A 148 20.70 -3.47 1.49
C ARG A 148 21.44 -2.44 2.34
N LYS A 149 22.42 -2.87 3.15
CA LYS A 149 23.23 -1.96 3.99
C LYS A 149 23.97 -0.91 3.17
N ARG A 150 24.41 -1.20 1.94
CA ARG A 150 25.08 -0.21 1.06
C ARG A 150 24.19 1.00 0.75
N PHE A 151 22.87 0.80 0.67
CA PHE A 151 21.92 1.89 0.42
C PHE A 151 21.57 2.71 1.67
N THR A 152 22.08 2.35 2.86
CA THR A 152 21.83 3.13 4.07
C THR A 152 22.51 4.49 4.04
N ALA A 153 23.71 4.57 3.43
CA ALA A 153 24.52 5.79 3.35
C ALA A 153 24.60 6.58 4.68
N GLY A 154 24.57 5.89 5.82
CA GLY A 154 24.62 6.51 7.16
C GLY A 154 23.37 7.29 7.60
N THR A 155 22.25 7.22 6.86
CA THR A 155 21.04 8.01 7.20
C THR A 155 20.11 7.36 8.22
N PHE A 156 20.43 6.16 8.71
CA PHE A 156 19.64 5.41 9.71
C PHE A 156 18.12 5.36 9.41
N SER A 157 17.74 5.31 8.12
CA SER A 157 16.36 5.40 7.67
C SER A 157 16.10 4.43 6.52
N ASP A 158 15.20 3.46 6.74
CA ASP A 158 14.78 2.50 5.72
C ASP A 158 14.04 3.19 4.56
N HIS A 159 13.34 4.29 4.80
CA HIS A 159 12.73 5.10 3.74
C HIS A 159 13.79 5.62 2.76
N MET A 160 14.93 6.08 3.27
CA MET A 160 16.06 6.54 2.45
C MET A 160 16.74 5.37 1.71
N VAL A 161 16.77 4.18 2.32
CA VAL A 161 17.24 2.95 1.66
C VAL A 161 16.37 2.63 0.45
N LEU A 162 15.03 2.67 0.60
CA LEU A 162 14.07 2.45 -0.50
C LEU A 162 14.27 3.47 -1.63
N LEU A 163 14.38 4.76 -1.27
CA LEU A 163 14.61 5.83 -2.23
C LEU A 163 15.91 5.63 -3.03
N ARG A 164 17.03 5.37 -2.34
CA ARG A 164 18.33 5.21 -3.00
C ARG A 164 18.40 3.95 -3.87
N ALA A 165 17.78 2.85 -3.42
CA ALA A 165 17.69 1.63 -4.21
C ALA A 165 16.90 1.87 -5.50
N PHE A 166 15.78 2.60 -5.41
CA PHE A 166 14.96 2.97 -6.56
C PHE A 166 15.70 3.90 -7.53
N GLN A 167 16.36 4.95 -7.03
CA GLN A 167 17.15 5.87 -7.87
C GLN A 167 18.31 5.17 -8.59
N ALA A 168 19.04 4.29 -7.88
CA ALA A 168 20.11 3.50 -8.47
C ALA A 168 19.59 2.50 -9.51
N TRP A 169 18.42 1.90 -9.27
CA TRP A 169 17.75 1.05 -10.25
C TRP A 169 17.27 1.84 -11.48
N GLN A 170 16.73 3.05 -11.30
CA GLN A 170 16.33 3.91 -12.43
C GLN A 170 17.52 4.25 -13.32
N LYS A 171 18.69 4.53 -12.73
CA LYS A 171 19.93 4.71 -13.49
C LYS A 171 20.35 3.44 -14.23
N ALA A 172 20.33 2.28 -13.56
CA ALA A 172 20.63 1.02 -14.23
C ALA A 172 19.66 0.72 -15.39
N ARG A 173 18.40 1.15 -15.27
CA ARG A 173 17.38 1.05 -16.33
C ARG A 173 17.65 1.99 -17.50
N SER A 174 18.06 3.24 -17.25
CA SER A 174 18.44 4.15 -18.35
C SER A 174 19.66 3.63 -19.10
N ASP A 175 20.56 2.96 -18.40
CA ASP A 175 21.79 2.39 -18.94
C ASP A 175 21.58 0.98 -19.56
N GLY A 176 20.37 0.41 -19.48
CA GLY A 176 20.01 -0.87 -20.11
C GLY A 176 20.48 -2.14 -19.40
N TRP A 177 20.80 -2.08 -18.10
CA TRP A 177 21.27 -3.23 -17.31
C TRP A 177 20.49 -3.45 -16.00
N GLU A 178 19.22 -3.06 -15.96
CA GLU A 178 18.39 -3.12 -14.76
C GLU A 178 18.16 -4.55 -14.23
N ARG A 179 18.13 -5.55 -15.11
CA ARG A 179 18.02 -6.97 -14.70
C ARG A 179 19.22 -7.40 -13.85
N ALA A 180 20.42 -7.16 -14.36
CA ALA A 180 21.67 -7.45 -13.65
C ALA A 180 21.79 -6.63 -12.36
N PHE A 181 21.29 -5.37 -12.35
CA PHE A 181 21.22 -4.57 -11.13
C PHE A 181 20.31 -5.20 -10.08
N CYS A 182 19.11 -5.63 -10.48
CA CYS A 182 18.16 -6.27 -9.57
C CYS A 182 18.72 -7.57 -8.98
N GLU A 183 19.31 -8.44 -9.80
CA GLU A 183 19.94 -9.69 -9.35
C GLU A 183 21.07 -9.43 -8.36
N LYS A 184 21.99 -8.51 -8.70
CA LYS A 184 23.16 -8.16 -7.86
C LYS A 184 22.76 -7.59 -6.49
N ASN A 185 21.64 -6.86 -6.43
CA ASN A 185 21.21 -6.16 -5.22
C ASN A 185 20.03 -6.83 -4.50
N PHE A 186 19.62 -8.03 -4.95
CA PHE A 186 18.46 -8.75 -4.39
C PHE A 186 17.18 -7.91 -4.41
N LEU A 187 16.87 -7.31 -5.57
CA LEU A 187 15.67 -6.51 -5.77
C LEU A 187 14.70 -7.18 -6.75
N SER A 188 13.40 -7.02 -6.52
CA SER A 188 12.35 -7.47 -7.43
C SER A 188 12.14 -6.46 -8.56
N GLN A 189 12.47 -6.84 -9.79
CA GLN A 189 12.22 -5.99 -10.96
C GLN A 189 10.73 -5.69 -11.14
N ALA A 190 9.86 -6.68 -10.91
CA ALA A 190 8.41 -6.51 -11.00
C ALA A 190 7.90 -5.47 -9.99
N THR A 191 8.40 -5.51 -8.76
CA THR A 191 8.04 -4.54 -7.71
C THR A 191 8.49 -3.13 -8.10
N MET A 192 9.71 -2.98 -8.62
CA MET A 192 10.20 -1.67 -9.07
C MET A 192 9.32 -1.07 -10.20
N GLN A 193 8.86 -1.90 -11.14
CA GLN A 193 7.96 -1.44 -12.21
C GLN A 193 6.59 -1.02 -11.67
N ILE A 194 6.03 -1.75 -10.71
CA ILE A 194 4.77 -1.37 -10.06
C ILE A 194 4.92 -0.03 -9.33
N ILE A 195 6.04 0.18 -8.61
CA ILE A 195 6.32 1.47 -7.96
C ILE A 195 6.38 2.61 -8.98
N VAL A 196 6.97 2.41 -10.17
CA VAL A 196 6.95 3.41 -11.26
C VAL A 196 5.52 3.72 -11.72
N GLY A 197 4.70 2.68 -11.89
CA GLY A 197 3.29 2.83 -12.27
C GLY A 197 2.51 3.65 -11.24
N MET A 198 2.64 3.30 -9.95
CA MET A 198 2.00 4.02 -8.85
C MET A 198 2.47 5.47 -8.76
N ARG A 199 3.78 5.74 -8.91
CA ARG A 199 4.32 7.10 -8.95
C ARG A 199 3.67 7.92 -10.07
N THR A 200 3.53 7.32 -11.25
CA THR A 200 2.93 7.98 -12.42
C THR A 200 1.47 8.31 -12.18
N GLN A 201 0.70 7.35 -11.64
CA GLN A 201 -0.71 7.54 -11.30
C GLN A 201 -0.90 8.61 -10.23
N LEU A 202 -0.15 8.52 -9.12
CA LEU A 202 -0.30 9.43 -8.00
C LEU A 202 0.15 10.85 -8.36
N LEU A 203 1.23 11.02 -9.13
CA LEU A 203 1.62 12.32 -9.68
C LEU A 203 0.56 12.89 -10.64
N GLY A 204 -0.07 12.04 -11.44
CA GLY A 204 -1.17 12.42 -12.32
C GLY A 204 -2.37 12.97 -11.55
N GLN A 205 -2.76 12.31 -10.45
CA GLN A 205 -3.84 12.76 -9.59
C GLN A 205 -3.52 14.08 -8.90
N LEU A 206 -2.32 14.22 -8.33
CA LEU A 206 -1.90 15.49 -7.70
C LEU A 206 -2.00 16.67 -8.66
N ARG A 207 -1.58 16.50 -9.92
CA ARG A 207 -1.69 17.54 -10.94
C ARG A 207 -3.14 17.86 -11.34
N ALA A 208 -4.04 16.89 -11.22
CA ALA A 208 -5.45 17.07 -11.53
C ALA A 208 -6.19 17.83 -10.40
N SER A 209 -5.77 17.63 -9.14
CA SER A 209 -6.36 18.29 -7.97
C SER A 209 -5.88 19.75 -7.76
N GLY A 210 -4.87 20.23 -8.50
CA GLY A 210 -4.38 21.62 -8.47
C GLY A 210 -2.97 21.77 -7.93
#